data_AF-A0A442GVX1-F1
#
_entry.id   AF-A0A442GVX1-F1
#
_cell.length_a   1.000
_cell.length_b   1.000
_cell.length_c   1.000
_cell.angle_alpha   90.00
_cell.angle_beta   90.00
_cell.angle_gamma   90.00
#
_symmetry.space_group_name_H-M   'P 1'
#
loop_
_entity.id
_entity.type
_entity.pdbx_description
1 polymer ?
#
loop_
_entity_poly.entity_id
_entity_poly.type
_entity_poly.pdbx_seq_one_letter_code
_entity_poly.pdbx_strand_id
1 'polypeptide(L)'
;MWGRILAGEVQREGSFSFNTLRIVSELDARTAAIFQREVKLKFLDSLLNDDDAKADVTDAIVLESIGLIHGVGSNLSKKLPLKVPGFLNFKMGVWALKVNLNDITAKTADFEVYPLTPAGLQLAAILQQDQEGTLRRVAKVLAGQSSKIVLFKLQNEQIVTPGEVLKETSHAQQAG
;
A
#
# COMPACT_ATOMS: atom_id res chain seq x y z
N MET A 1 3.57 -16.72 -10.11
CA MET A 1 2.17 -16.30 -9.85
C MET A 1 1.21 -17.47 -10.02
N TRP A 2 1.21 -18.10 -11.20
CA TRP A 2 0.42 -19.28 -11.58
C TRP A 2 0.22 -20.36 -10.50
N GLY A 3 1.29 -20.86 -9.89
CA GLY A 3 1.17 -21.90 -8.85
C GLY A 3 0.34 -21.47 -7.63
N ARG A 4 0.31 -20.18 -7.28
CA ARG A 4 -0.49 -19.66 -6.17
C ARG A 4 -1.97 -19.52 -6.54
N ILE A 5 -2.26 -19.23 -7.81
CA ILE A 5 -3.64 -19.13 -8.31
C ILE A 5 -4.27 -20.52 -8.34
N LEU A 6 -3.57 -21.50 -8.92
CA LEU A 6 -4.02 -22.89 -8.95
C LEU A 6 -4.19 -23.47 -7.54
N ALA A 7 -3.25 -23.20 -6.63
CA ALA A 7 -3.39 -23.61 -5.24
C ALA A 7 -4.62 -22.98 -4.55
N GLY A 8 -4.94 -21.72 -4.87
CA GLY A 8 -6.13 -21.03 -4.34
C GLY A 8 -7.43 -21.65 -4.85
N GLU A 9 -7.55 -21.91 -6.16
CA GLU A 9 -8.73 -22.57 -6.73
C GLU A 9 -8.92 -24.00 -6.20
N VAL A 10 -7.83 -24.75 -6.00
CA VAL A 10 -7.89 -26.10 -5.40
C VAL A 10 -8.31 -26.06 -3.93
N GLN A 11 -7.87 -25.05 -3.16
CA GLN A 11 -8.25 -24.91 -1.76
C GLN A 11 -9.70 -24.46 -1.58
N ARG A 12 -10.20 -23.61 -2.47
CA ARG A 12 -11.59 -23.14 -2.47
C ARG A 12 -11.97 -22.74 -3.89
N GLU A 13 -12.85 -23.51 -4.51
CA GLU A 13 -13.40 -23.20 -5.83
C GLU A 13 -14.07 -21.83 -5.84
N GLY A 14 -13.82 -21.04 -6.89
CA GLY A 14 -14.37 -19.68 -7.02
C GLY A 14 -13.67 -18.63 -6.15
N SER A 15 -12.46 -18.92 -5.66
CA SER A 15 -11.60 -17.92 -5.00
C SER A 15 -11.23 -16.78 -5.95
N PHE A 16 -11.16 -17.07 -7.25
CA PHE A 16 -10.98 -16.10 -8.31
C PHE A 16 -12.22 -15.99 -9.18
N SER A 17 -12.56 -14.77 -9.59
CA SER A 17 -13.64 -14.57 -10.56
C SER A 17 -13.26 -15.13 -11.93
N PHE A 18 -14.26 -15.51 -12.73
CA PHE A 18 -14.03 -15.95 -14.11
C PHE A 18 -13.24 -14.92 -14.93
N ASN A 19 -13.54 -13.63 -14.73
CA ASN A 19 -12.79 -12.54 -15.36
C ASN A 19 -11.31 -12.55 -14.97
N THR A 20 -11.02 -12.77 -13.69
CA THR A 20 -9.64 -12.87 -13.19
C THR A 20 -8.91 -14.08 -13.79
N LEU A 21 -9.57 -15.23 -13.88
CA LEU A 21 -8.99 -16.44 -14.50
C LEU A 21 -8.69 -16.23 -15.99
N ARG A 22 -9.57 -15.51 -16.71
CA ARG A 22 -9.35 -15.13 -18.10
C ARG A 22 -8.14 -14.20 -18.26
N ILE A 23 -8.08 -13.12 -17.47
CA ILE A 23 -6.93 -12.19 -17.50
C ILE A 23 -5.64 -12.96 -17.23
N VAL A 24 -5.67 -13.86 -16.25
CA VAL A 24 -4.54 -14.73 -15.93
C VAL A 24 -4.15 -15.58 -17.14
N SER A 25 -5.11 -16.22 -17.83
CA SER A 25 -4.86 -17.03 -19.04
C SER A 25 -4.15 -16.29 -20.18
N GLU A 26 -4.32 -14.96 -20.23
CA GLU A 26 -3.75 -14.08 -21.26
C GLU A 26 -2.45 -13.40 -20.79
N LEU A 27 -2.03 -13.62 -19.55
CA LEU A 27 -0.91 -12.90 -18.92
C LEU A 27 0.45 -13.47 -19.33
N ASP A 28 1.26 -12.66 -20.00
CA ASP A 28 2.65 -13.00 -20.32
C ASP A 28 3.60 -12.81 -19.12
N ALA A 29 4.80 -13.39 -19.22
CA ALA A 29 5.80 -13.36 -18.14
C ALA A 29 6.30 -11.96 -17.79
N ARG A 30 6.44 -11.07 -18.78
CA ARG A 30 6.88 -9.69 -18.57
C ARG A 30 5.81 -8.90 -17.83
N THR A 31 4.56 -8.98 -18.28
CA THR A 31 3.44 -8.28 -17.65
C THR A 31 3.19 -8.80 -16.22
N ALA A 32 3.31 -10.11 -16.02
CA ALA A 32 3.26 -10.70 -14.68
C ALA A 32 4.36 -10.14 -13.76
N ALA A 33 5.59 -10.01 -14.26
CA ALA A 33 6.71 -9.47 -13.49
C ALA A 33 6.51 -7.99 -13.12
N ILE A 34 5.99 -7.18 -14.07
CA ILE A 34 5.63 -5.78 -13.81
C ILE A 34 4.59 -5.71 -12.69
N PHE A 35 3.49 -6.46 -12.81
CA PHE A 35 2.43 -6.46 -11.81
C PHE A 35 2.95 -6.88 -10.43
N GLN A 36 3.75 -7.95 -10.36
CA GLN A 36 4.34 -8.42 -9.11
C GLN A 36 5.28 -7.40 -8.46
N ARG A 37 6.03 -6.65 -9.27
CA ARG A 37 6.93 -5.59 -8.78
C ARG A 37 6.13 -4.43 -8.20
N GLU A 38 5.11 -3.95 -8.92
CA GLU A 38 4.33 -2.79 -8.48
C GLU A 38 3.46 -3.10 -7.27
N VAL A 39 2.76 -4.23 -7.29
CA VAL A 39 1.79 -4.56 -6.25
C VAL A 39 2.44 -4.95 -4.92
N LYS A 40 3.74 -5.26 -4.91
CA LYS A 40 4.54 -5.38 -3.67
C LYS A 40 4.47 -4.11 -2.83
N LEU A 41 4.39 -2.95 -3.49
CA LEU A 41 4.35 -1.64 -2.86
C LEU A 41 2.93 -1.06 -2.79
N LYS A 42 1.90 -1.84 -3.16
CA LYS A 42 0.49 -1.42 -3.13
C LYS A 42 0.15 -0.70 -1.83
N PHE A 43 -0.58 0.40 -1.93
CA PHE A 43 -1.12 1.13 -0.80
C PHE A 43 -2.65 1.00 -0.79
N LEU A 44 -3.19 0.38 0.25
CA LEU A 44 -4.62 0.01 0.33
C LEU A 44 -5.06 -0.87 -0.86
N ASP A 45 -5.85 -0.32 -1.76
CA ASP A 45 -6.43 -0.92 -2.96
C ASP A 45 -5.84 -0.33 -4.25
N SER A 46 -4.75 0.42 -4.15
CA SER A 46 -4.20 1.20 -5.26
C SER A 46 -2.68 1.14 -5.32
N LEU A 47 -2.11 1.42 -6.49
CA LEU A 47 -0.68 1.71 -6.66
C LEU A 47 -0.46 3.21 -6.47
N LEU A 48 0.65 3.60 -5.83
CA LEU A 48 1.00 5.02 -5.65
C LEU A 48 1.73 5.52 -6.89
N ASN A 49 1.17 6.53 -7.54
CA ASN A 49 1.87 7.25 -8.60
C ASN A 49 3.05 8.02 -7.99
N ASP A 50 4.22 7.90 -8.60
CA ASP A 50 5.42 8.67 -8.25
C ASP A 50 5.97 9.28 -9.52
N ASP A 51 5.62 10.55 -9.72
CA ASP A 51 5.89 11.31 -10.94
C ASP A 51 7.38 11.34 -11.33
N ASP A 52 8.29 11.04 -10.40
CA ASP A 52 9.73 11.01 -10.66
C ASP A 52 10.17 9.85 -11.59
N ALA A 53 9.33 8.83 -11.77
CA ALA A 53 9.69 7.64 -12.52
C ALA A 53 8.94 7.55 -13.86
N LYS A 54 9.52 8.08 -14.94
CA LYS A 54 8.99 7.88 -16.33
C LYS A 54 8.78 6.40 -16.70
N ALA A 55 9.54 5.48 -16.10
CA ALA A 55 9.36 4.04 -16.27
C ALA A 55 8.03 3.53 -15.69
N ASP A 56 7.49 4.22 -14.67
CA ASP A 56 6.26 3.88 -13.96
C ASP A 56 5.02 4.03 -14.86
N VAL A 57 4.98 5.09 -15.68
CA VAL A 57 3.83 5.35 -16.59
C VAL A 57 3.72 4.30 -17.69
N THR A 58 4.84 3.86 -18.29
CA THR A 58 4.80 2.84 -19.36
C THR A 58 4.31 1.51 -18.81
N ASP A 59 4.78 1.14 -17.62
CA ASP A 59 4.38 -0.08 -16.95
C ASP A 59 2.92 0.00 -16.47
N ALA A 60 2.46 1.17 -16.02
CA ALA A 60 1.05 1.42 -15.71
C ALA A 60 0.16 1.25 -16.95
N ILE A 61 0.55 1.79 -18.12
CA ILE A 61 -0.21 1.59 -19.37
C ILE A 61 -0.36 0.11 -19.71
N VAL A 62 0.71 -0.68 -19.55
CA VAL A 62 0.66 -2.13 -19.76
C VAL A 62 -0.34 -2.77 -18.81
N LEU A 63 -0.29 -2.44 -17.51
CA LEU A 63 -1.21 -2.99 -16.50
C LEU A 63 -2.67 -2.57 -16.71
N GLU A 64 -2.93 -1.36 -17.21
CA GLU A 64 -4.28 -0.90 -17.54
C GLU A 64 -4.82 -1.63 -18.77
N SER A 65 -3.99 -1.84 -19.80
CA SER A 65 -4.40 -2.50 -21.05
C SER A 65 -4.92 -3.93 -20.85
N ILE A 66 -4.46 -4.62 -19.80
CA ILE A 66 -4.90 -5.97 -19.41
C ILE A 66 -5.94 -5.95 -18.28
N GLY A 67 -6.38 -4.76 -17.85
CA GLY A 67 -7.45 -4.59 -16.87
C GLY A 67 -7.06 -4.93 -15.43
N LEU A 68 -5.79 -4.75 -15.03
CA LEU A 68 -5.37 -4.94 -13.63
C LEU A 68 -5.44 -3.65 -12.80
N ILE A 69 -5.26 -2.50 -13.43
CA ILE A 69 -5.46 -1.17 -12.84
C ILE A 69 -6.35 -0.32 -13.76
N HIS A 70 -6.73 0.87 -13.31
CA HIS A 70 -7.41 1.85 -14.15
C HIS A 70 -6.99 3.28 -13.82
N GLY A 71 -7.30 4.21 -14.73
CA GLY A 71 -7.08 5.63 -14.55
C GLY A 71 -5.68 6.11 -14.94
N VAL A 72 -4.96 5.35 -15.77
CA VAL A 72 -3.68 5.80 -16.29
C VAL A 72 -3.91 6.96 -17.26
N GLY A 73 -3.10 8.01 -17.15
CA GLY A 73 -3.32 9.26 -17.90
C GLY A 73 -4.45 10.14 -17.34
N SER A 74 -5.09 9.74 -16.23
CA SER A 74 -6.00 10.58 -15.46
C SER A 74 -5.35 10.99 -14.14
N ASN A 75 -5.61 12.22 -13.67
CA ASN A 75 -5.14 12.68 -12.35
C ASN A 75 -6.06 12.17 -11.25
N LEU A 76 -6.10 10.84 -11.06
CA LEU A 76 -6.91 10.23 -10.01
C LEU A 76 -6.24 10.42 -8.65
N SER A 77 -6.88 11.23 -7.80
CA SER A 77 -6.47 11.38 -6.40
C SER A 77 -7.38 10.58 -5.48
N LYS A 78 -6.81 9.79 -4.58
CA LYS A 78 -7.50 9.19 -3.44
C LYS A 78 -7.32 10.07 -2.21
N LYS A 79 -8.45 10.55 -1.68
CA LYS A 79 -8.47 11.33 -0.43
C LYS A 79 -8.63 10.39 0.76
N LEU A 80 -7.66 10.40 1.66
CA LEU A 80 -7.73 9.63 2.90
C LEU A 80 -8.14 10.54 4.05
N PRO A 81 -9.27 10.30 4.74
CA PRO A 81 -9.66 11.08 5.90
C PRO A 81 -8.67 10.92 7.05
N LEU A 82 -8.33 12.05 7.68
CA LEU A 82 -7.45 12.09 8.85
C LEU A 82 -8.27 12.00 10.13
N LYS A 83 -7.83 11.15 11.06
CA LYS A 83 -8.44 11.05 12.40
C LYS A 83 -8.20 12.30 13.23
N VAL A 84 -7.03 12.92 13.04
CA VAL A 84 -6.64 14.18 13.68
C VAL A 84 -6.17 15.10 12.55
N PRO A 85 -6.69 16.34 12.45
CA PRO A 85 -6.30 17.27 11.40
C PRO A 85 -4.78 17.47 11.33
N GLY A 86 -4.22 17.44 10.11
CA GLY A 86 -2.78 17.59 9.88
C GLY A 86 -1.90 16.39 10.28
N PHE A 87 -2.45 15.34 10.88
CA PHE A 87 -1.68 14.18 11.33
C PHE A 87 -2.14 12.89 10.65
N LEU A 88 -1.18 12.22 10.03
CA LEU A 88 -1.39 10.94 9.39
C LEU A 88 -0.51 9.86 10.04
N ASN A 89 -1.14 8.72 10.35
CA ASN A 89 -0.49 7.58 10.97
C ASN A 89 -0.86 6.31 10.20
N PHE A 90 0.15 5.58 9.72
CA PHE A 90 -0.04 4.24 9.14
C PHE A 90 0.72 3.21 9.93
N LYS A 91 0.14 2.00 9.98
CA LYS A 91 0.79 0.80 10.47
C LYS A 91 0.65 -0.28 9.42
N MET A 92 1.77 -0.93 9.09
CA MET A 92 1.82 -2.10 8.22
C MET A 92 2.71 -3.14 8.87
N GLY A 93 2.09 -4.20 9.41
CA GLY A 93 2.77 -5.18 10.24
C GLY A 93 3.50 -4.53 11.43
N VAL A 94 4.81 -4.73 11.49
CA VAL A 94 5.69 -4.17 12.55
C VAL A 94 6.22 -2.78 12.22
N TRP A 95 5.87 -2.20 11.09
CA TRP A 95 6.32 -0.86 10.70
C TRP A 95 5.21 0.17 10.87
N ALA A 96 5.60 1.37 11.30
CA ALA A 96 4.71 2.49 11.43
C ALA A 96 5.30 3.76 10.82
N LEU A 97 4.43 4.54 10.17
CA LEU A 97 4.76 5.83 9.58
C LEU A 97 3.92 6.92 10.27
N LYS A 98 4.61 7.93 10.78
CA LYS A 98 4.03 9.17 11.32
C LYS A 98 4.35 10.31 10.37
N VAL A 99 3.33 11.06 9.96
CA VAL A 99 3.46 12.21 9.07
C VAL A 99 2.71 13.39 9.67
N ASN A 100 3.41 14.51 9.80
CA ASN A 100 2.83 15.82 10.06
C ASN A 100 2.76 16.56 8.74
N LEU A 101 1.55 16.92 8.31
CA LEU A 101 1.35 17.71 7.11
C LEU A 101 1.76 19.17 7.35
N ASN A 102 2.02 19.90 6.26
CA ASN A 102 2.28 21.34 6.32
C ASN A 102 1.01 22.11 6.73
N ASP A 103 -0.16 21.69 6.21
CA ASP A 103 -1.45 22.21 6.63
C ASP A 103 -1.96 21.42 7.85
N ILE A 104 -1.84 22.03 9.03
CA ILE A 104 -2.31 21.45 10.30
C ILE A 104 -3.84 21.36 10.38
N THR A 105 -4.57 22.06 9.50
CA THR A 105 -6.04 22.07 9.46
C THR A 105 -6.60 21.06 8.47
N ALA A 106 -5.72 20.44 7.65
CA ALA A 106 -6.09 19.46 6.66
C ALA A 106 -6.90 18.32 7.29
N LYS A 107 -8.04 18.00 6.68
CA LYS A 107 -8.91 16.88 7.09
C LYS A 107 -8.69 15.63 6.26
N THR A 108 -8.00 15.76 5.14
CA THR A 108 -7.64 14.65 4.26
C THR A 108 -6.17 14.74 3.86
N ALA A 109 -5.56 13.59 3.57
CA ALA A 109 -4.33 13.51 2.81
C ALA A 109 -4.67 12.98 1.42
N ASP A 110 -4.22 13.69 0.39
CA ASP A 110 -4.51 13.34 -1.00
C ASP A 110 -3.31 12.58 -1.58
N PHE A 111 -3.61 11.49 -2.30
CA PHE A 111 -2.62 10.61 -2.92
C PHE A 111 -2.96 10.44 -4.39
N GLU A 112 -2.02 10.69 -5.28
CA GLU A 112 -2.17 10.28 -6.67
C GLU A 112 -1.95 8.77 -6.79
N VAL A 113 -2.91 8.11 -7.44
CA VAL A 113 -2.97 6.65 -7.44
C VAL A 113 -3.47 6.08 -8.76
N TYR A 114 -3.06 4.84 -9.02
CA TYR A 114 -3.75 3.96 -9.97
C TYR A 114 -4.52 2.89 -9.19
N PRO A 115 -5.85 2.98 -9.08
CA PRO A 115 -6.62 1.99 -8.35
C PRO A 115 -6.59 0.63 -9.05
N LEU A 116 -6.54 -0.44 -8.27
CA LEU A 116 -6.63 -1.81 -8.79
C LEU A 116 -8.06 -2.14 -9.17
N THR A 117 -8.23 -2.85 -10.27
CA THR A 117 -9.52 -3.45 -10.62
C THR A 117 -9.86 -4.61 -9.66
N PRO A 118 -11.09 -5.14 -9.68
CA PRO A 118 -11.42 -6.34 -8.92
C PRO A 118 -10.48 -7.52 -9.20
N ALA A 119 -10.05 -7.69 -10.47
CA ALA A 119 -9.07 -8.71 -10.84
C ALA A 119 -7.69 -8.39 -10.26
N GLY A 120 -7.24 -7.13 -10.37
CA GLY A 120 -6.01 -6.67 -9.74
C GLY A 120 -5.98 -6.92 -8.23
N LEU A 121 -7.08 -6.68 -7.53
CA LEU A 121 -7.19 -6.93 -6.09
C LEU A 121 -7.11 -8.42 -5.74
N GLN A 122 -7.79 -9.28 -6.50
CA GLN A 122 -7.74 -10.73 -6.28
C GLN A 122 -6.32 -11.27 -6.52
N LEU A 123 -5.63 -10.82 -7.57
CA LEU A 123 -4.24 -11.22 -7.83
C LEU A 123 -3.26 -10.61 -6.82
N ALA A 124 -3.49 -9.40 -6.35
CA ALA A 124 -2.70 -8.78 -5.30
C ALA A 124 -2.75 -9.58 -3.99
N ALA A 125 -3.93 -10.14 -3.66
CA ALA A 125 -4.16 -10.84 -2.39
C ALA A 125 -3.29 -12.09 -2.19
N ILE A 126 -2.79 -12.70 -3.27
CA ILE A 126 -1.90 -13.87 -3.22
C ILE A 126 -0.41 -13.52 -3.31
N LEU A 127 -0.08 -12.23 -3.37
CA LEU A 127 1.29 -11.73 -3.46
C LEU A 127 1.74 -11.20 -2.11
N GLN A 128 3.05 -11.33 -1.85
CA GLN A 128 3.63 -10.82 -0.61
C GLN A 128 3.85 -9.32 -0.77
N GLN A 129 3.36 -8.56 0.21
CA GLN A 129 3.54 -7.12 0.27
C GLN A 129 4.82 -6.77 1.02
N ASP A 130 5.56 -5.80 0.50
CA ASP A 130 6.69 -5.19 1.19
C ASP A 130 6.18 -4.05 2.07
N GLN A 131 5.95 -4.35 3.34
CA GLN A 131 5.37 -3.42 4.30
C GLN A 131 6.24 -2.18 4.52
N GLU A 132 7.56 -2.36 4.64
CA GLU A 132 8.49 -1.26 4.84
C GLU A 132 8.62 -0.43 3.56
N GLY A 133 8.80 -1.11 2.42
CA GLY A 133 8.87 -0.48 1.11
C GLY A 133 7.62 0.36 0.80
N THR A 134 6.42 -0.16 1.06
CA THR A 134 5.17 0.60 0.89
C THR A 134 5.19 1.86 1.73
N LEU A 135 5.54 1.79 3.02
CA LEU A 135 5.57 2.97 3.89
C LEU A 135 6.66 3.98 3.46
N ARG A 136 7.79 3.51 2.95
CA ARG A 136 8.83 4.38 2.36
C ARG A 136 8.32 5.09 1.10
N ARG A 137 7.56 4.40 0.25
CA ARG A 137 6.92 5.00 -0.94
C ARG A 137 5.87 6.04 -0.55
N VAL A 138 5.02 5.74 0.44
CA VAL A 138 4.06 6.70 1.02
C VAL A 138 4.80 7.94 1.54
N ALA A 139 5.88 7.75 2.29
CA ALA A 139 6.71 8.85 2.80
C ALA A 139 7.28 9.73 1.68
N LYS A 140 7.74 9.11 0.57
CA LYS A 140 8.26 9.84 -0.60
C LYS A 140 7.18 10.71 -1.23
N VAL A 141 6.01 10.14 -1.53
CA VAL A 141 4.88 10.87 -2.15
C VAL A 141 4.44 12.05 -1.28
N LEU A 142 4.44 11.87 0.05
CA LEU A 142 4.03 12.91 0.99
C LEU A 142 5.12 13.94 1.30
N ALA A 143 6.36 13.75 0.86
CA ALA A 143 7.50 14.57 1.28
C ALA A 143 7.28 16.07 0.99
N GLY A 144 6.72 16.41 -0.19
CA GLY A 144 6.45 17.80 -0.58
C GLY A 144 5.37 18.50 0.24
N GLN A 145 4.48 17.75 0.90
CA GLN A 145 3.36 18.28 1.68
C GLN A 145 3.49 18.05 3.19
N SER A 146 4.67 17.63 3.65
CA SER A 146 4.91 17.25 5.05
C SER A 146 5.99 18.10 5.70
N SER A 147 5.73 18.50 6.95
CA SER A 147 6.69 19.21 7.78
C SER A 147 7.60 18.25 8.56
N LYS A 148 7.12 17.03 8.82
CA LYS A 148 7.88 15.97 9.49
C LYS A 148 7.37 14.60 9.08
N ILE A 149 8.30 13.69 8.77
CA ILE A 149 8.00 12.28 8.50
C ILE A 149 8.90 11.41 9.37
N VAL A 150 8.32 10.42 10.05
CA VAL A 150 9.05 9.46 10.89
C VAL A 150 8.58 8.04 10.56
N LEU A 151 9.49 7.23 10.00
CA LEU A 151 9.30 5.79 9.80
C LEU A 151 10.05 5.04 10.89
N PHE A 152 9.39 4.11 11.58
CA PHE A 152 9.98 3.37 12.68
C PHE A 152 9.38 1.97 12.81
N LYS A 153 10.16 1.07 13.41
CA LYS A 153 9.71 -0.29 13.74
C LYS A 153 9.08 -0.30 15.13
N LEU A 154 7.91 -0.90 15.25
CA LEU A 154 7.24 -1.12 16.52
C LEU A 154 8.00 -2.22 17.29
N GLN A 155 8.42 -1.89 18.51
CA GLN A 155 9.12 -2.84 19.39
C GLN A 155 8.22 -3.37 20.51
N ASN A 156 7.35 -2.52 21.09
CA ASN A 156 6.46 -2.88 22.21
C ASN A 156 5.08 -2.22 22.06
N GLU A 157 4.23 -2.74 21.18
CA GLU A 157 2.87 -2.20 21.04
C GLU A 157 1.99 -2.63 22.22
N GLN A 158 1.41 -1.64 22.92
CA GLN A 158 0.42 -1.87 23.96
C GLN A 158 -0.89 -1.18 23.56
N ILE A 159 -1.98 -1.94 23.58
CA ILE A 159 -3.33 -1.40 23.41
C ILE A 159 -3.80 -0.97 24.80
N VAL A 160 -4.01 0.33 24.97
CA VAL A 160 -4.59 0.93 26.18
C VAL A 160 -5.99 1.41 25.87
N THR A 161 -6.90 1.19 26.81
CA THR A 161 -8.26 1.69 26.72
C THR A 161 -8.27 3.20 26.95
N PRO A 162 -9.10 3.99 26.23
CA PRO A 162 -9.22 5.42 26.51
C PRO A 162 -9.48 5.69 27.99
N GLY A 163 -8.59 6.43 28.66
CA GLY A 163 -8.65 6.72 30.09
C GLY A 163 -7.66 5.93 30.96
N GLU A 164 -7.01 4.89 30.42
CA GLU A 164 -5.91 4.21 31.11
C GLU A 164 -4.59 4.96 30.93
N VAL A 165 -3.88 5.20 32.03
CA VAL A 165 -2.53 5.78 31.99
C VAL A 165 -1.56 4.72 31.50
N LEU A 166 -0.85 5.01 30.41
CA LEU A 166 0.29 4.21 29.96
C LEU A 166 1.31 4.13 31.09
N LYS A 167 1.44 2.95 31.72
CA LYS A 167 2.50 2.71 32.69
C LYS A 167 3.81 2.64 31.90
N GLU A 168 4.71 3.58 32.16
CA GLU A 168 6.05 3.53 31.60
C GLU A 168 6.68 2.17 31.92
N THR A 169 7.03 1.41 30.89
CA THR A 169 7.87 0.24 31.06
C THR A 169 9.25 0.79 31.38
N SER A 170 9.58 0.86 32.68
CA SER A 170 10.94 1.12 33.14
C SER A 170 11.86 0.07 32.53
N HIS A 171 12.58 0.44 31.47
CA HIS A 171 13.83 -0.21 31.14
C HIS A 171 14.82 0.16 32.25
N ALA A 172 14.80 -0.62 33.33
CA ALA A 172 15.90 -0.63 34.28
C ALA A 172 17.16 -0.99 33.48
N GLN A 173 18.05 -0.01 33.33
CA GLN A 173 19.45 -0.25 33.02
C GLN A 173 19.96 -1.30 34.03
N GLN A 174 20.19 -2.53 33.58
CA GLN A 174 21.15 -3.39 34.24
C GLN A 174 22.50 -3.09 33.60
N ALA A 175 23.19 -2.11 34.19
CA ALA A 175 24.64 -2.13 34.26
C ALA A 175 25.01 -3.22 35.29
N GLY A 176 25.83 -4.16 34.87
CA GLY A 176 26.35 -5.28 35.66
C GLY A 176 27.15 -6.20 34.77
#